data_AF-A0A8S8XP14-F1
#
_entry.id   AF-A0A8S8XP14-F1
#
_cell.length_a   1.000
_cell.length_b   1.000
_cell.length_c   1.000
_cell.angle_alpha   90.00
_cell.angle_beta   90.00
_cell.angle_gamma   90.00
#
_symmetry.space_group_name_H-M   'P 1'
#
loop_
_entity.id
_entity.type
_entity.pdbx_description
1 polymer ?
#
loop_
_entity_poly.entity_id
_entity_poly.type
_entity_poly.pdbx_seq_one_letter_code
_entity_poly.pdbx_strand_id
1 'polypeptide(L)'
;MTNLQGCTLAQRTPERVAHRRADKIRKRKVLETSNPSIEVDADGNMVAEFSLRCESGTYVKETVHGDSGRTQPSIASLIKAKCTVEWLDVADIHAD
;
A
#
# COMPACT_ATOMS: atom_id res chain seq x y z
N MET A 1 2.84 18.39 -1.01
CA MET A 1 2.13 17.11 -0.81
C MET A 1 3.12 15.99 -1.05
N THR A 2 3.20 15.02 -0.14
CA THR A 2 4.13 13.89 -0.30
C THR A 2 3.55 12.92 -1.32
N ASN A 3 4.21 12.77 -2.46
CA ASN A 3 3.84 11.77 -3.46
C ASN A 3 4.25 10.37 -2.96
N LEU A 4 3.43 9.35 -3.22
CA LEU A 4 3.76 7.97 -2.87
C LEU A 4 4.88 7.43 -3.78
N GLN A 5 4.88 7.83 -5.05
CA GLN A 5 5.93 7.48 -6.01
C GLN A 5 7.30 7.98 -5.55
N GLY A 6 8.30 7.10 -5.60
CA GLY A 6 9.66 7.37 -5.15
C GLY A 6 9.85 7.33 -3.63
N CYS A 7 8.77 7.18 -2.86
CA CYS A 7 8.83 7.15 -1.41
C CYS A 7 9.46 5.86 -0.88
N THR A 8 10.17 5.98 0.25
CA THR A 8 10.60 4.82 1.04
C THR A 8 9.61 4.59 2.18
N LEU A 9 8.93 3.45 2.13
CA LEU A 9 8.04 2.96 3.17
C LEU A 9 8.86 2.33 4.31
N ALA A 10 8.48 2.61 5.55
CA ALA A 10 8.88 1.85 6.73
C ALA A 10 7.74 0.88 7.08
N GLN A 11 7.91 -0.40 6.73
CA GLN A 11 6.91 -1.44 6.96
C GLN A 11 7.35 -2.36 8.11
N ARG A 12 6.72 -2.23 9.27
CA ARG A 12 6.78 -3.27 10.31
C ARG A 12 6.08 -4.51 9.78
N THR A 13 6.58 -5.70 10.11
CA THR A 13 5.95 -6.99 9.78
C THR A 13 4.43 -6.91 9.99
N PRO A 14 3.57 -7.12 8.98
CA PRO A 14 2.14 -6.92 9.16
C PRO A 14 1.54 -7.82 10.22
N GLU A 15 0.50 -7.33 10.91
CA GLU A 15 -0.15 -8.06 12.00
C GLU A 15 -0.63 -9.46 11.53
N ARG A 16 -1.25 -9.52 10.35
CA ARG A 16 -1.75 -10.77 9.73
C ARG A 16 -0.69 -11.86 9.48
N VAL A 17 0.60 -11.50 9.46
CA VAL A 17 1.71 -12.46 9.30
C VAL A 17 2.68 -12.49 10.49
N ALA A 18 2.40 -11.72 11.55
CA ALA A 18 3.29 -11.62 12.71
C ALA A 18 3.51 -12.97 13.41
N HIS A 19 2.51 -13.86 13.39
CA HIS A 19 2.64 -15.23 13.91
C HIS A 19 3.63 -16.12 13.13
N ARG A 20 4.02 -15.75 11.91
CA ARG A 20 4.91 -16.52 11.02
C ARG A 20 6.25 -15.85 10.75
N ARG A 21 6.42 -14.59 11.13
CA ARG A 21 7.55 -13.75 10.72
C ARG A 21 8.05 -12.96 11.91
N ALA A 22 9.36 -12.85 12.05
CA ALA A 22 9.97 -11.97 13.06
C ALA A 22 9.44 -10.53 12.89
N ASP A 23 9.10 -9.91 14.02
CA ASP A 23 8.62 -8.54 14.06
C ASP A 23 9.77 -7.56 13.80
N LYS A 24 9.77 -6.93 12.62
CA LYS A 24 10.86 -6.08 12.15
C LYS A 24 10.33 -5.01 11.20
N ILE A 25 10.89 -3.81 11.28
CA ILE A 25 10.68 -2.74 10.31
C ILE A 25 11.62 -2.95 9.12
N ARG A 26 11.06 -3.01 7.91
CA ARG A 26 11.78 -3.12 6.64
C ARG A 26 11.51 -1.88 5.80
N LYS A 27 12.58 -1.31 5.24
CA LYS A 27 12.46 -0.21 4.26
C LYS A 27 12.13 -0.80 2.89
N ARG A 28 11.14 -0.24 2.21
CA ARG A 28 10.72 -0.65 0.86
C ARG A 28 10.42 0.56 0.00
N LYS A 29 10.96 0.60 -1.21
CA LYS A 29 10.72 1.72 -2.12
C LYS A 29 9.51 1.47 -3.00
N VAL A 30 8.67 2.50 -3.12
CA VAL A 30 7.68 2.60 -4.20
C VAL A 30 8.39 3.19 -5.41
N LEU A 31 8.39 2.44 -6.51
CA LEU A 31 9.10 2.79 -7.72
C LEU A 31 8.23 3.68 -8.62
N GLU A 32 6.97 3.28 -8.80
CA GLU A 32 6.04 3.92 -9.74
C GLU A 32 4.59 3.73 -9.28
N THR A 33 3.75 4.71 -9.59
CA THR A 33 2.30 4.64 -9.42
C THR A 33 1.61 5.20 -10.65
N SER A 34 0.51 4.57 -11.10
CA SER A 34 -0.35 5.23 -12.08
C SER A 34 -1.17 6.36 -11.44
N ASN A 35 -1.73 7.22 -12.28
CA ASN A 35 -2.84 8.06 -11.83
C ASN A 35 -4.02 7.16 -11.43
N PRO A 36 -4.67 7.40 -10.28
CA PRO A 36 -5.82 6.61 -9.88
C PRO A 36 -7.05 6.98 -10.73
N SER A 37 -7.85 5.99 -11.12
CA SER A 37 -9.26 6.20 -11.42
C SER A 37 -10.02 6.26 -10.10
N ILE A 38 -11.02 7.15 -10.01
CA ILE A 38 -11.82 7.33 -8.79
C ILE A 38 -13.28 7.35 -9.19
N GLU A 39 -14.05 6.48 -8.55
CA GLU A 39 -15.48 6.33 -8.75
C GLU A 39 -16.21 6.35 -7.41
N VAL A 40 -17.53 6.51 -7.46
CA VAL A 40 -18.41 6.39 -6.28
C VAL A 40 -19.31 5.19 -6.51
N ASP A 41 -19.30 4.25 -5.58
CA ASP A 41 -20.15 3.05 -5.66
C ASP A 41 -21.62 3.35 -5.35
N ALA A 42 -22.47 2.32 -5.43
CA ALA A 42 -23.91 2.44 -5.16
C ALA A 42 -24.24 2.84 -3.70
N ASP A 43 -23.33 2.58 -2.77
CA ASP A 43 -23.47 2.90 -1.35
C ASP A 43 -22.87 4.28 -1.00
N GLY A 44 -22.30 4.98 -1.98
CA GLY A 44 -21.72 6.31 -1.84
C GLY A 44 -20.26 6.30 -1.37
N ASN A 45 -19.56 5.16 -1.38
CA ASN A 45 -18.15 5.08 -1.02
C ASN A 45 -17.27 5.49 -2.21
N MET A 46 -16.16 6.18 -1.92
CA MET A 46 -15.13 6.45 -2.93
C MET A 46 -14.28 5.20 -3.14
N VAL A 47 -14.28 4.68 -4.37
CA VAL A 47 -13.47 3.55 -4.80
C VAL A 47 -12.37 4.08 -5.71
N ALA A 48 -11.13 3.70 -5.44
CA ALA A 48 -9.98 4.10 -6.23
C ALA A 48 -9.21 2.88 -6.75
N GLU A 49 -8.91 2.86 -8.04
CA GLU A 49 -8.08 1.85 -8.68
C GLU A 49 -6.80 2.48 -9.22
N PHE A 50 -5.66 1.83 -8.96
CA PHE A 50 -4.36 2.28 -9.42
C PHE A 50 -3.36 1.12 -9.41
N SER A 51 -2.26 1.27 -10.15
CA SER A 51 -1.14 0.34 -10.14
C SER A 51 -0.02 0.83 -9.23
N LEU A 52 0.71 -0.11 -8.61
CA LEU A 52 1.83 0.14 -7.72
C LEU A 52 3.01 -0.76 -8.08
N ARG A 53 4.07 -0.19 -8.63
CA ARG A 53 5.34 -0.89 -8.78
C ARG A 53 6.20 -0.61 -7.55
N CYS A 54 6.69 -1.67 -6.90
CA CYS A 54 7.43 -1.57 -5.64
C CYS A 54 8.54 -2.61 -5.55
N GLU A 55 9.45 -2.43 -4.58
CA GLU A 55 10.51 -3.39 -4.30
C GLU A 55 9.97 -4.75 -3.83
N SER A 56 10.75 -5.80 -4.07
CA SER A 56 10.42 -7.16 -3.62
C SER A 56 10.14 -7.25 -2.11
N GLY A 57 9.08 -7.98 -1.78
CA GLY A 57 8.63 -8.17 -0.39
C GLY A 57 7.93 -6.95 0.21
N THR A 58 7.49 -5.98 -0.61
CA THR A 58 6.59 -4.91 -0.17
C THR A 58 5.23 -5.49 0.18
N TYR A 59 4.71 -5.09 1.32
CA TYR A 59 3.37 -5.46 1.77
C TYR A 59 2.35 -4.47 1.19
N VAL A 60 1.80 -4.81 0.01
CA VAL A 60 0.95 -3.89 -0.78
C VAL A 60 -0.32 -3.50 -0.04
N LYS A 61 -1.04 -4.46 0.58
CA LYS A 61 -2.25 -4.15 1.34
C LYS A 61 -1.97 -3.11 2.43
N GLU A 62 -0.89 -3.33 3.17
CA GLU A 62 -0.49 -2.46 4.27
C GLU A 62 0.04 -1.09 3.79
N THR A 63 0.52 -0.99 2.55
CA THR A 63 0.83 0.32 1.91
C THR A 63 -0.45 1.14 1.70
N VAL A 64 -1.59 0.49 1.45
CA VAL A 64 -2.89 1.15 1.30
C VAL A 64 -3.47 1.54 2.66
N HIS A 65 -3.77 0.56 3.52
CA HIS A 65 -4.53 0.79 4.76
C HIS A 65 -3.66 1.14 5.97
N GLY A 66 -2.33 1.06 5.87
CA GLY A 66 -1.38 1.47 6.91
C GLY A 66 -1.21 0.53 8.10
N ASP A 67 -2.01 -0.54 8.19
CA ASP A 67 -1.98 -1.55 9.25
C ASP A 67 -1.90 -0.95 10.66
N SER A 68 -2.83 -0.04 10.97
CA SER A 68 -2.86 0.68 12.25
C SER A 68 -1.55 1.42 12.59
N GLY A 69 -0.89 1.97 11.58
CA GLY A 69 0.35 2.74 11.73
C GLY A 69 1.64 1.92 11.62
N ARG A 70 1.54 0.60 11.36
CA ARG A 70 2.69 -0.29 11.15
C ARG A 70 3.39 -0.08 9.81
N THR A 71 2.72 0.56 8.83
CA THR A 71 3.34 1.03 7.58
C THR A 71 3.25 2.55 7.46
N GLN A 72 4.40 3.20 7.29
CA GLN A 72 4.48 4.66 7.11
C GLN A 72 5.49 5.08 6.03
N PRO A 73 5.13 6.00 5.12
CA PRO A 73 3.76 6.46 4.89
C PRO A 73 2.87 5.34 4.34
N SER A 74 1.56 5.54 4.45
CA SER A 74 0.51 4.74 3.78
C SER A 74 -0.46 5.65 3.05
N ILE A 75 -1.22 5.13 2.08
CA ILE A 75 -2.25 5.91 1.37
C ILE A 75 -3.25 6.49 2.37
N ALA A 76 -3.77 5.66 3.27
CA ALA A 76 -4.67 6.10 4.33
C ALA A 76 -4.11 7.29 5.14
N SER A 77 -2.83 7.26 5.48
CA SER A 77 -2.18 8.37 6.19
C SER A 77 -2.00 9.63 5.32
N LEU A 78 -1.71 9.45 4.02
CA LEU A 78 -1.47 10.55 3.08
C LEU A 78 -2.76 11.31 2.75
N ILE A 79 -3.86 10.58 2.53
CA ILE A 79 -5.17 11.16 2.23
C ILE A 79 -5.99 11.49 3.48
N LYS A 80 -5.51 11.11 4.67
CA LYS A 80 -6.16 11.29 5.97
C LYS A 80 -7.56 10.66 6.04
N ALA A 81 -7.72 9.49 5.43
CA ALA A 81 -8.96 8.72 5.45
C ALA A 81 -8.65 7.24 5.68
N LYS A 82 -9.62 6.49 6.21
CA LYS A 82 -9.49 5.03 6.30
C LYS A 82 -9.60 4.45 4.90
N CYS A 83 -8.75 3.49 4.60
CA CYS A 83 -8.79 2.74 3.34
C CYS A 83 -8.91 1.25 3.65
N THR A 84 -9.67 0.54 2.83
CA THR A 84 -9.73 -0.91 2.77
C THR A 84 -9.30 -1.36 1.38
N VAL A 85 -8.77 -2.58 1.28
CA VAL A 85 -8.40 -3.17 -0.02
C VAL A 85 -9.49 -4.14 -0.41
N GLU A 86 -10.28 -3.78 -1.42
CA GLU A 86 -11.37 -4.62 -1.94
C GLU A 86 -10.82 -5.72 -2.86
N TRP A 87 -9.87 -5.36 -3.72
CA TRP A 87 -9.23 -6.26 -4.66
C TRP A 87 -7.74 -5.93 -4.81
N LEU A 88 -6.95 -6.95 -5.11
CA LEU A 88 -5.51 -6.83 -5.37
C LEU A 88 -5.08 -8.00 -6.25
N ASP A 89 -4.37 -7.68 -7.32
CA ASP A 89 -3.73 -8.67 -8.19
C ASP A 89 -2.28 -8.27 -8.51
N VAL A 90 -1.50 -9.24 -8.98
CA VAL A 90 -0.12 -9.05 -9.44
C VAL A 90 -0.12 -8.96 -10.96
N ALA A 91 -0.03 -7.75 -11.48
CA ALA A 91 -0.04 -7.51 -12.92
C ALA A 91 1.24 -7.97 -13.62
N ASP A 92 2.41 -7.82 -12.98
CA ASP A 92 3.71 -8.18 -13.55
C ASP A 92 4.75 -8.50 -12.45
N ILE A 93 5.76 -9.31 -12.80
CA ILE A 93 6.92 -9.64 -11.96
C ILE A 93 8.20 -9.30 -12.73
N HIS A 94 8.88 -8.23 -12.33
CA HIS A 94 10.17 -7.85 -12.91
C HIS A 94 11.30 -8.62 -12.21
N ALA A 95 11.91 -9.58 -12.90
CA ALA A 95 12.93 -10.49 -12.36
C ALA A 95 14.32 -10.35 -13.00
N ASP A 96 14.51 -9.34 -13.85
CA ASP A 96 15.70 -9.15 -14.69
C ASP A 96 16.76 -8.23 -14.04
#